data_AF-S2FWQ8-F1
#
_entry.id   AF-S2FWQ8-F1
#
_cell.length_a   1.000
_cell.length_b   1.000
_cell.length_c   1.000
_cell.angle_alpha   90.00
_cell.angle_beta   90.00
_cell.angle_gamma   90.00
#
_symmetry.space_group_name_H-M   'P 1'
#
loop_
_entity.id
_entity.type
_entity.pdbx_description
1 polymer ?
#
loop_
_entity_poly.entity_id
_entity_poly.type
_entity_poly.pdbx_seq_one_letter_code
_entity_poly.pdbx_strand_id
1 'polypeptide(L)'
;MNYMQFPNGKIWPVHLDRLTAFVEVDLDALHDFDVDGLVNILHDQAIGSPALRNIEHKAMHAKGSAVVFQVEAHVEWSAFPGAALPKEVAVHEVVQQYATELGWGKVESTHALQSFGTAYGEERVVLGANGRELRTPVSGPGSYVRIVQAGFEIMYWNSAEWASAPEEVMGAILGLAGQSAICRL
;
A
#
# COMPACT_ATOMS: atom_id res chain seq x y z
N MET A 1 -4.70 -13.19 6.62
CA MET A 1 -3.58 -12.33 6.16
C MET A 1 -2.93 -11.81 7.40
N ASN A 2 -1.63 -11.98 7.56
CA ASN A 2 -0.90 -11.51 8.74
C ASN A 2 0.01 -10.35 8.30
N TYR A 3 0.35 -9.46 9.22
CA TYR A 3 1.32 -8.40 8.96
C TYR A 3 2.61 -8.72 9.71
N MET A 4 3.73 -8.67 9.01
CA MET A 4 5.03 -9.05 9.56
C MET A 4 5.96 -7.83 9.54
N GLN A 5 6.58 -7.53 10.68
CA GLN A 5 7.69 -6.58 10.78
C GLN A 5 9.00 -7.30 10.46
N PHE A 6 9.73 -6.79 9.48
CA PHE A 6 11.02 -7.30 9.04
C PHE A 6 12.20 -6.61 9.75
N PRO A 7 13.43 -7.14 9.66
CA PRO A 7 14.62 -6.58 10.33
C PRO A 7 14.90 -5.10 10.04
N ASN A 8 14.55 -4.62 8.85
CA ASN A 8 14.67 -3.20 8.49
C ASN A 8 13.55 -2.31 9.06
N GLY A 9 12.67 -2.85 9.90
CA GLY A 9 11.55 -2.14 10.53
C GLY A 9 10.32 -1.97 9.65
N LYS A 10 10.35 -2.43 8.39
CA LYS A 10 9.21 -2.37 7.48
C LYS A 10 8.16 -3.41 7.84
N ILE A 11 6.90 -3.05 7.69
CA ILE A 11 5.77 -3.95 7.94
C ILE A 11 5.01 -4.21 6.66
N TRP A 12 4.85 -5.47 6.31
CA TRP A 12 4.16 -5.88 5.09
C TRP A 12 3.13 -6.96 5.34
N PRO A 13 2.02 -6.98 4.57
CA PRO A 13 1.13 -8.11 4.53
C PRO A 13 1.85 -9.34 3.98
N VAL A 14 1.64 -10.46 4.65
CA VAL A 14 2.10 -11.79 4.25
C VAL A 14 0.90 -12.74 4.27
N HIS A 15 0.68 -13.41 3.15
CA HIS A 15 -0.29 -14.47 3.01
C HIS A 15 0.42 -15.79 2.77
N LEU A 16 0.36 -16.71 3.75
CA LEU A 16 1.19 -17.92 3.80
C LEU A 16 2.67 -17.54 3.82
N ASP A 17 3.34 -17.62 2.68
CA ASP A 17 4.74 -17.24 2.46
C ASP A 17 4.90 -16.12 1.43
N ARG A 18 3.79 -15.62 0.85
CA ARG A 18 3.81 -14.55 -0.16
C ARG A 18 3.67 -13.18 0.49
N LEU A 19 4.70 -12.36 0.29
CA LEU A 19 4.81 -10.96 0.67
C LEU A 19 4.16 -10.06 -0.39
N THR A 20 3.56 -8.96 0.04
CA THR A 20 3.35 -7.77 -0.83
C THR A 20 3.96 -6.54 -0.18
N ALA A 21 5.01 -5.97 -0.77
CA ALA A 21 5.71 -4.80 -0.26
C ALA A 21 5.60 -3.62 -1.22
N PHE A 22 5.69 -2.39 -0.69
CA PHE A 22 5.78 -1.16 -1.47
C PHE A 22 7.15 -0.52 -1.22
N VAL A 23 8.04 -0.64 -2.19
CA VAL A 23 9.46 -0.28 -2.08
C VAL A 23 9.71 1.00 -2.85
N GLU A 24 10.21 2.03 -2.16
CA GLU A 24 10.67 3.27 -2.78
C GLU A 24 12.12 3.11 -3.22
N VAL A 25 12.39 3.35 -4.50
CA VAL A 25 13.73 3.28 -5.09
C VAL A 25 14.06 4.62 -5.73
N ASP A 26 15.13 5.27 -5.28
CA ASP A 26 15.60 6.53 -5.86
C ASP A 26 15.96 6.35 -7.35
N LEU A 27 15.62 7.35 -8.17
CA LEU A 27 15.90 7.38 -9.61
C LEU A 27 17.41 7.37 -9.91
N ASP A 28 18.22 7.95 -9.04
CA ASP A 28 19.69 7.89 -9.15
C ASP A 28 20.18 6.45 -8.93
N ALA A 29 19.52 5.75 -8.01
CA ALA A 29 19.62 4.30 -7.86
C ALA A 29 18.75 3.53 -8.87
N LEU A 30 18.25 4.18 -9.95
CA LEU A 30 17.67 3.56 -11.16
C LEU A 30 18.47 3.80 -12.48
N HIS A 31 19.54 4.60 -12.47
CA HIS A 31 20.34 4.92 -13.66
C HIS A 31 21.35 3.84 -14.15
N ASP A 32 21.87 2.96 -13.27
CA ASP A 32 23.13 2.21 -13.57
C ASP A 32 23.11 0.66 -13.41
N PHE A 33 22.01 -0.02 -13.07
CA PHE A 33 22.01 -1.48 -12.82
C PHE A 33 21.33 -2.34 -13.90
N ASP A 34 21.82 -3.57 -13.94
CA ASP A 34 21.15 -4.73 -14.52
C ASP A 34 20.03 -5.25 -13.60
N VAL A 35 19.34 -6.30 -14.03
CA VAL A 35 18.23 -6.91 -13.28
C VAL A 35 18.68 -7.36 -11.88
N ASP A 36 19.92 -7.82 -11.73
CA ASP A 36 20.46 -8.31 -10.46
C ASP A 36 20.65 -7.18 -9.44
N GLY A 37 21.10 -6.00 -9.90
CA GLY A 37 21.19 -4.81 -9.07
C GLY A 37 19.84 -4.36 -8.51
N LEU A 38 18.79 -4.35 -9.34
CA LEU A 38 17.43 -4.02 -8.88
C LEU A 38 16.93 -5.05 -7.85
N VAL A 39 17.14 -6.34 -8.10
CA VAL A 39 16.75 -7.41 -7.15
C VAL A 39 17.40 -7.21 -5.78
N ASN A 40 18.69 -6.87 -5.74
CA ASN A 40 19.39 -6.60 -4.48
C ASN A 40 18.81 -5.39 -3.73
N ILE A 41 18.48 -4.31 -4.45
CA ILE A 41 17.81 -3.14 -3.87
C ILE A 41 16.45 -3.56 -3.28
N LEU A 42 15.66 -4.34 -4.02
CA LEU A 42 14.35 -4.78 -3.54
C LEU A 42 14.47 -5.65 -2.29
N HIS A 43 15.47 -6.52 -2.19
CA HIS A 43 15.74 -7.29 -0.97
C HIS A 43 16.00 -6.40 0.25
N ASP A 44 16.94 -5.46 0.11
CA ASP A 44 17.38 -4.59 1.19
C ASP A 44 16.24 -3.65 1.62
N GLN A 45 15.60 -2.98 0.65
CA GLN A 45 14.58 -1.99 0.92
C GLN A 45 13.23 -2.61 1.33
N ALA A 46 12.87 -3.80 0.81
CA ALA A 46 11.66 -4.48 1.27
C ALA A 46 11.83 -5.05 2.67
N ILE A 47 12.87 -5.86 2.91
CA ILE A 47 12.96 -6.69 4.12
C ILE A 47 14.31 -6.65 4.84
N GLY A 48 15.31 -5.94 4.31
CA GLY A 48 16.66 -5.84 4.90
C GLY A 48 17.43 -7.16 4.90
N SER A 49 17.09 -8.09 4.01
CA SER A 49 17.68 -9.43 3.96
C SER A 49 17.55 -10.07 2.57
N PRO A 50 18.55 -10.85 2.11
CA PRO A 50 18.51 -11.59 0.84
C PRO A 50 17.59 -12.83 0.88
N ALA A 51 16.38 -12.70 1.46
CA ALA A 51 15.45 -13.79 1.75
C ALA A 51 14.21 -13.85 0.84
N LEU A 52 14.05 -12.94 -0.12
CA LEU A 52 12.99 -13.00 -1.14
C LEU A 52 13.33 -13.97 -2.28
N ARG A 53 12.33 -14.70 -2.76
CA ARG A 53 12.42 -15.63 -3.90
C ARG A 53 11.27 -15.38 -4.85
N ASN A 54 11.45 -15.71 -6.13
CA ASN A 54 10.44 -15.52 -7.18
C ASN A 54 9.88 -14.08 -7.17
N ILE A 55 10.79 -13.10 -7.21
CA ILE A 55 10.43 -11.69 -7.05
C ILE A 55 9.74 -11.20 -8.32
N GLU A 56 8.47 -10.85 -8.19
CA GLU A 56 7.69 -10.10 -9.17
C GLU A 56 7.64 -8.65 -8.71
N HIS A 57 7.82 -7.70 -9.63
CA HIS A 57 7.74 -6.29 -9.30
C HIS A 57 7.06 -5.48 -10.40
N LYS A 58 6.36 -4.43 -9.98
CA LYS A 58 5.68 -3.50 -10.87
C LYS A 58 5.88 -2.07 -10.38
N ALA A 59 6.33 -1.18 -11.26
CA ALA A 59 6.35 0.25 -10.98
C ALA A 59 4.91 0.77 -10.83
N MET A 60 4.61 1.42 -9.72
CA MET A 60 3.27 1.88 -9.37
C MET A 60 3.10 3.37 -9.65
N HIS A 61 3.95 4.20 -9.03
CA HIS A 61 3.91 5.64 -9.17
C HIS A 61 5.27 6.26 -8.84
N ALA A 62 5.50 7.49 -9.29
CA ALA A 62 6.64 8.30 -8.89
C ALA A 62 6.33 9.07 -7.60
N LYS A 63 7.34 9.21 -6.74
CA LYS A 63 7.29 9.99 -5.50
C LYS A 63 8.58 10.81 -5.40
N GLY A 64 8.50 12.09 -5.73
CA GLY A 64 9.69 12.96 -5.79
C GLY A 64 10.73 12.44 -6.78
N SER A 65 11.95 12.21 -6.31
CA SER A 65 13.05 11.61 -7.08
C SER A 65 13.08 10.09 -7.04
N ALA A 66 12.02 9.43 -6.57
CA ALA A 66 11.94 7.98 -6.45
C ALA A 66 10.76 7.38 -7.22
N VAL A 67 10.85 6.09 -7.49
CA VAL A 67 9.76 5.26 -8.02
C VAL A 67 9.35 4.26 -6.94
N VAL A 68 8.05 4.17 -6.69
CA VAL A 68 7.49 3.16 -5.80
C VAL A 68 7.15 1.91 -6.59
N PHE A 69 7.75 0.80 -6.23
CA PHE A 69 7.47 -0.53 -6.76
C PHE A 69 6.55 -1.30 -5.82
N GLN A 70 5.52 -1.93 -6.38
CA GLN A 70 4.86 -3.06 -5.71
C GLN A 70 5.72 -4.29 -5.97
N VAL A 71 6.12 -4.97 -4.90
CA VAL A 71 6.94 -6.17 -4.93
C VAL A 71 6.13 -7.33 -4.35
N GLU A 72 6.01 -8.40 -5.10
CA GLU A 72 5.45 -9.66 -4.65
C GLU A 72 6.52 -10.73 -4.70
N ALA A 73 6.70 -11.46 -3.59
CA ALA A 73 7.76 -12.46 -3.51
C ALA A 73 7.44 -13.52 -2.45
N HIS A 74 8.07 -14.69 -2.57
CA HIS A 74 8.08 -15.69 -1.52
C HIS A 74 9.17 -15.38 -0.49
N VAL A 75 8.83 -15.44 0.79
CA VAL A 75 9.77 -15.24 1.88
C VAL A 75 10.41 -16.57 2.27
N GLU A 76 11.72 -16.69 2.09
CA GLU A 76 12.50 -17.81 2.59
C GLU A 76 12.79 -17.63 4.09
N TRP A 77 11.89 -18.14 4.94
CA TRP A 77 11.98 -17.98 6.39
C TRP A 77 13.27 -18.54 7.00
N SER A 78 13.84 -19.59 6.41
CA SER A 78 15.11 -20.19 6.83
C SER A 78 16.32 -19.27 6.63
N ALA A 79 16.20 -18.22 5.82
CA ALA A 79 17.28 -17.26 5.58
C ALA A 79 17.43 -16.23 6.70
N PHE A 80 16.50 -16.16 7.66
CA PHE A 80 16.61 -15.26 8.81
C PHE A 80 17.33 -15.95 9.99
N PRO A 81 18.37 -15.32 10.56
CA PRO A 81 18.97 -15.80 11.80
C PRO A 81 17.99 -15.59 12.97
N GLY A 82 17.93 -16.51 13.93
CA GLY A 82 16.84 -16.60 14.92
C GLY A 82 16.39 -15.29 15.60
N ALA A 83 17.31 -14.42 16.02
CA ALA A 83 16.97 -13.14 16.67
C ALA A 83 16.41 -12.06 15.71
N ALA A 84 16.57 -12.25 14.40
CA ALA A 84 16.10 -11.37 13.34
C ALA A 84 14.88 -11.95 12.60
N LEU A 85 14.19 -12.94 13.18
CA LEU A 85 12.96 -13.47 12.60
C LEU A 85 11.90 -12.36 12.52
N PRO A 86 11.22 -12.20 11.37
CA PRO A 86 10.10 -11.28 11.26
C PRO A 86 9.03 -11.59 12.30
N LYS A 87 8.43 -10.54 12.87
CA LYS A 87 7.45 -10.67 13.96
C LYS A 87 6.07 -10.29 13.47
N GLU A 88 5.05 -11.04 13.88
CA GLU A 88 3.68 -10.65 13.60
C GLU A 88 3.32 -9.37 14.36
N VAL A 89 2.62 -8.46 13.67
CA VAL A 89 2.24 -7.14 14.17
C VAL A 89 0.73 -7.01 14.18
N ALA A 90 0.20 -6.42 15.26
CA ALA A 90 -1.22 -6.13 15.36
C ALA A 90 -1.62 -5.03 14.37
N VAL A 91 -2.80 -5.16 13.75
CA VAL A 91 -3.27 -4.24 12.70
C VAL A 91 -3.26 -2.76 13.10
N HIS A 92 -3.48 -2.44 14.39
CA HIS A 92 -3.45 -1.07 14.86
C HIS A 92 -2.07 -0.42 14.77
N GLU A 93 -1.00 -1.18 15.00
CA GLU A 93 0.38 -0.71 14.83
C GLU A 93 0.70 -0.54 13.34
N VAL A 94 0.21 -1.45 12.48
CA VAL A 94 0.35 -1.34 11.03
C VAL A 94 -0.27 -0.04 10.52
N VAL A 95 -1.52 0.23 10.90
CA VAL A 95 -2.22 1.46 10.49
C VAL A 95 -1.52 2.70 11.03
N GLN A 96 -0.97 2.68 12.25
CA GLN A 96 -0.19 3.81 12.77
C GLN A 96 1.06 4.08 11.96
N GLN A 97 1.80 3.04 11.59
CA GLN A 97 2.99 3.18 10.75
C GLN A 97 2.60 3.69 9.36
N TYR A 98 1.60 3.08 8.71
CA TYR A 98 1.17 3.49 7.37
C TYR A 98 0.60 4.90 7.36
N ALA A 99 -0.16 5.29 8.38
CA ALA A 99 -0.64 6.65 8.50
C ALA A 99 0.50 7.67 8.57
N THR A 100 1.58 7.33 9.28
CA THR A 100 2.77 8.18 9.37
C THR A 100 3.52 8.25 8.04
N GLU A 101 3.76 7.10 7.41
CA GLU A 101 4.55 7.01 6.16
C GLU A 101 3.80 7.57 4.93
N LEU A 102 2.47 7.42 4.91
CA LEU A 102 1.60 7.80 3.77
C LEU A 102 0.82 9.09 4.02
N GLY A 103 1.00 9.71 5.19
CA GLY A 103 0.39 10.99 5.55
C GLY A 103 -1.12 10.92 5.76
N TRP A 104 -1.63 9.81 6.31
CA TRP A 104 -3.07 9.67 6.59
C TRP A 104 -3.50 10.56 7.76
N GLY A 105 -4.63 11.24 7.57
CA GLY A 105 -5.30 11.98 8.63
C GLY A 105 -5.97 11.06 9.65
N LYS A 106 -6.41 11.63 10.77
CA LYS A 106 -7.11 10.87 11.83
C LYS A 106 -8.34 10.13 11.33
N VAL A 107 -9.11 10.74 10.42
CA VAL A 107 -10.32 10.15 9.84
C VAL A 107 -9.96 8.90 9.02
N GLU A 108 -8.97 9.02 8.13
CA GLU A 108 -8.48 7.92 7.29
C GLU A 108 -7.95 6.75 8.12
N SER A 109 -7.12 7.02 9.13
CA SER A 109 -6.60 5.97 10.03
C SER A 109 -7.68 5.29 10.84
N THR A 110 -8.70 6.04 11.29
CA THR A 110 -9.83 5.49 12.03
C THR A 110 -10.67 4.58 11.13
N HIS A 111 -10.95 5.04 9.90
CA HIS A 111 -11.70 4.27 8.92
C HIS A 111 -10.96 2.99 8.51
N ALA A 112 -9.65 3.06 8.30
CA ALA A 112 -8.81 1.90 7.99
C ALA A 112 -8.89 0.79 9.05
N LEU A 113 -8.97 1.17 10.33
CA LEU A 113 -9.14 0.20 11.41
C LEU A 113 -10.54 -0.37 11.47
N GLN A 114 -11.57 0.46 11.29
CA GLN A 114 -12.96 0.05 11.38
C GLN A 114 -13.39 -0.84 10.21
N SER A 115 -12.86 -0.59 9.02
CA SER A 115 -13.14 -1.33 7.79
C SER A 115 -12.22 -2.54 7.59
N PHE A 116 -11.24 -2.76 8.47
CA PHE A 116 -10.27 -3.84 8.30
C PHE A 116 -10.95 -5.22 8.21
N GLY A 117 -10.61 -5.97 7.15
CA GLY A 117 -11.19 -7.28 6.88
C GLY A 117 -12.54 -7.26 6.18
N THR A 118 -13.06 -6.08 5.81
CA THR A 118 -14.28 -5.97 4.99
C THR A 118 -14.01 -6.58 3.61
N ALA A 119 -14.83 -7.56 3.24
CA ALA A 119 -14.76 -8.22 1.95
C ALA A 119 -15.75 -7.57 0.97
N TYR A 120 -15.25 -7.25 -0.22
CA TYR A 120 -16.04 -6.74 -1.33
C TYR A 120 -16.04 -7.75 -2.47
N GLY A 121 -17.01 -7.63 -3.38
CA GLY A 121 -17.04 -8.42 -4.61
C GLY A 121 -16.00 -7.95 -5.62
N GLU A 122 -16.21 -8.27 -6.90
CA GLU A 122 -15.33 -7.79 -7.96
C GLU A 122 -15.43 -6.27 -8.14
N GLU A 123 -14.27 -5.63 -8.26
CA GLU A 123 -14.15 -4.18 -8.35
C GLU A 123 -13.30 -3.73 -9.53
N ARG A 124 -13.70 -2.60 -10.12
CA ARG A 124 -12.85 -1.82 -11.01
C ARG A 124 -11.91 -0.99 -10.16
N VAL A 125 -10.63 -0.98 -10.53
CA VAL A 125 -9.57 -0.25 -9.83
C VAL A 125 -9.01 0.81 -10.76
N VAL A 126 -8.96 2.05 -10.29
CA VAL A 126 -8.25 3.16 -10.94
C VAL A 126 -7.14 3.62 -10.01
N LEU A 127 -5.89 3.47 -10.44
CA LEU A 127 -4.71 3.87 -9.66
C LEU A 127 -4.45 5.37 -9.85
N GLY A 128 -4.38 6.09 -8.73
CA GLY A 128 -3.98 7.49 -8.66
C GLY A 128 -2.46 7.67 -8.61
N ALA A 129 -1.99 8.88 -8.92
CA ALA A 129 -0.55 9.20 -8.97
C ALA A 129 0.13 9.18 -7.58
N ASN A 130 -0.65 9.20 -6.51
CA ASN A 130 -0.19 9.18 -5.12
C ASN A 130 -0.26 7.78 -4.47
N GLY A 131 -0.43 6.73 -5.27
CA GLY A 131 -0.54 5.36 -4.81
C GLY A 131 -1.89 5.00 -4.17
N ARG A 132 -2.85 5.93 -4.14
CA ARG A 132 -4.23 5.64 -3.77
C ARG A 132 -4.98 5.01 -4.94
N GLU A 133 -5.94 4.16 -4.63
CA GLU A 133 -6.76 3.43 -5.59
C GLU A 133 -8.23 3.83 -5.40
N LEU A 134 -8.88 4.26 -6.48
CA LEU A 134 -10.33 4.35 -6.52
C LEU A 134 -10.89 2.97 -6.85
N ARG A 135 -11.77 2.46 -6.00
CA ARG A 135 -12.44 1.18 -6.23
C ARG A 135 -13.95 1.34 -6.30
N THR A 136 -14.55 0.69 -7.28
CA THR A 136 -16.01 0.69 -7.53
C THR A 136 -16.47 -0.70 -7.97
N PRO A 137 -17.71 -1.13 -7.69
CA PRO A 137 -18.24 -2.41 -8.17
C PRO A 137 -18.14 -2.60 -9.69
N VAL A 138 -17.77 -3.79 -10.15
CA VAL A 138 -17.80 -4.14 -11.59
C VAL A 138 -19.23 -4.22 -12.13
N SER A 139 -20.11 -4.83 -11.34
CA SER A 139 -21.49 -5.15 -11.70
C SER A 139 -22.49 -4.41 -10.81
N GLY A 140 -23.56 -3.92 -11.43
CA GLY A 140 -24.63 -3.19 -10.75
C GLY A 140 -24.50 -1.66 -10.90
N PRO A 141 -25.54 -0.90 -10.53
CA PRO A 141 -25.42 0.54 -10.37
C PRO A 141 -24.32 0.81 -9.33
N GLY A 142 -23.48 1.83 -9.56
CA GLY A 142 -22.36 2.19 -8.68
C GLY A 142 -22.83 2.49 -7.26
N SER A 143 -22.98 1.43 -6.46
CA SER A 143 -23.63 1.44 -5.16
C SER A 143 -22.73 2.02 -4.09
N TYR A 144 -21.41 1.98 -4.32
CA TYR A 144 -20.42 2.63 -3.51
C TYR A 144 -19.18 3.00 -4.33
N VAL A 145 -18.39 3.88 -3.71
CA VAL A 145 -17.05 4.25 -4.12
C VAL A 145 -16.18 4.24 -2.87
N ARG A 146 -14.96 3.72 -2.99
CA ARG A 146 -14.01 3.68 -1.88
C ARG A 146 -12.61 3.99 -2.34
N ILE A 147 -11.82 4.55 -1.43
CA ILE A 147 -10.41 4.85 -1.64
C ILE A 147 -9.60 3.87 -0.81
N VAL A 148 -8.68 3.17 -1.48
CA VAL A 148 -7.78 2.19 -0.89
C VAL A 148 -6.34 2.68 -1.03
N GLN A 149 -5.50 2.45 -0.02
CA GLN A 149 -4.06 2.65 -0.13
C GLN A 149 -3.33 1.59 0.69
N ALA A 150 -2.32 0.95 0.10
CA ALA A 150 -1.57 -0.16 0.72
C ALA A 150 -2.48 -1.29 1.27
N GLY A 151 -3.58 -1.57 0.59
CA GLY A 151 -4.56 -2.61 0.97
C GLY A 151 -5.59 -2.20 2.04
N PHE A 152 -5.48 -1.00 2.63
CA PHE A 152 -6.46 -0.48 3.57
C PHE A 152 -7.47 0.42 2.89
N GLU A 153 -8.74 0.24 3.20
CA GLU A 153 -9.78 1.21 2.87
C GLU A 153 -9.65 2.41 3.80
N ILE A 154 -9.34 3.58 3.24
CA ILE A 154 -9.15 4.82 4.01
C ILE A 154 -10.38 5.73 3.93
N MET A 155 -11.24 5.54 2.92
CA MET A 155 -12.52 6.24 2.77
C MET A 155 -13.51 5.38 2.01
N TYR A 156 -14.81 5.54 2.30
CA TYR A 156 -15.91 4.84 1.66
C TYR A 156 -17.15 5.74 1.63
N TRP A 157 -17.87 5.72 0.53
CA TRP A 157 -19.20 6.32 0.42
C TRP A 157 -20.12 5.43 -0.40
N ASN A 158 -21.33 5.18 0.10
CA ASN A 158 -22.39 4.60 -0.70
C ASN A 158 -23.10 5.67 -1.57
N SER A 159 -23.96 5.23 -2.48
CA SER A 159 -24.66 6.14 -3.41
C SER A 159 -25.53 7.19 -2.72
N ALA A 160 -26.11 6.88 -1.56
CA ALA A 160 -26.93 7.83 -0.79
C ALA A 160 -26.05 8.88 -0.09
N GLU A 161 -24.93 8.46 0.48
CA GLU A 161 -23.93 9.36 1.08
C GLU A 161 -23.36 10.31 0.02
N TRP A 162 -23.01 9.79 -1.15
CA TRP A 162 -22.56 10.62 -2.27
C TRP A 162 -23.65 11.62 -2.69
N ALA A 163 -24.91 11.20 -2.83
CA ALA A 163 -25.99 12.13 -3.15
C ALA A 163 -26.18 13.24 -2.11
N SER A 164 -25.89 12.95 -0.84
CA SER A 164 -26.02 13.92 0.27
C SER A 164 -24.85 14.90 0.40
N ALA A 165 -23.63 14.48 0.04
CA ALA A 165 -22.41 15.27 0.19
C ALA A 165 -21.52 15.19 -1.08
N PRO A 166 -22.02 15.60 -2.26
CA PRO A 166 -21.31 15.38 -3.51
C PRO A 166 -19.99 16.14 -3.62
N GLU A 167 -19.88 17.31 -3.01
CA GLU A 167 -18.65 18.12 -3.02
C GLU A 167 -17.52 17.45 -2.25
N GLU A 168 -17.81 16.84 -1.10
CA GLU A 168 -16.83 16.13 -0.28
C GLU A 168 -16.30 14.89 -1.02
N VAL A 169 -17.22 14.08 -1.55
CA VAL A 169 -16.87 12.86 -2.31
C VAL A 169 -16.06 13.21 -3.55
N MET A 170 -16.51 14.21 -4.32
CA MET A 170 -15.77 14.64 -5.52
C MET A 170 -14.44 15.27 -5.16
N GLY A 171 -14.35 16.04 -4.07
CA GLY A 171 -13.09 16.59 -3.57
C GLY A 171 -12.08 15.49 -3.24
N ALA A 172 -12.52 14.43 -2.54
CA ALA A 172 -11.67 13.29 -2.23
C ALA A 172 -11.24 12.52 -3.48
N ILE A 173 -12.15 12.29 -4.44
CA ILE A 173 -11.84 11.63 -5.72
C ILE A 173 -10.85 12.45 -6.54
N LEU A 174 -11.05 13.77 -6.64
CA LEU A 174 -10.13 14.66 -7.35
C LEU A 174 -8.75 14.73 -6.66
N GLY A 175 -8.72 14.59 -5.33
CA GLY A 175 -7.48 14.45 -4.56
C GLY A 175 -6.64 13.23 -4.93
N LEU A 176 -7.23 12.19 -5.54
CA LEU A 176 -6.51 11.03 -6.07
C LEU A 176 -5.65 11.37 -7.29
N ALA A 177 -6.07 12.36 -8.08
CA ALA A 177 -5.35 12.82 -9.26
C ALA A 177 -4.23 13.81 -8.90
N GLY A 178 -4.25 14.38 -7.70
CA GLY A 178 -3.19 15.27 -7.22
C GLY A 178 -1.94 14.49 -6.81
N GLN A 179 -0.77 14.92 -7.30
CA GLN A 179 0.48 14.63 -6.59
C GLN A 179 0.38 15.27 -5.20
N SER A 180 0.66 14.52 -4.14
CA SER A 180 0.54 14.93 -2.73
C SER A 180 0.89 16.40 -2.49
N ALA A 181 -0.10 17.27 -2.62
CA ALA A 181 -0.11 18.59 -2.04
C ALA A 181 -1.07 18.47 -0.87
N ILE A 182 -0.47 18.35 0.31
CA ILE A 182 -1.10 18.52 1.61
C ILE A 182 -2.11 19.69 1.50
N CYS A 183 -3.40 19.39 1.41
CA CYS A 183 -4.44 20.37 1.67
C CYS A 183 -4.82 20.22 3.15
N ARG A 184 -4.07 20.92 4.00
CA ARG A 184 -4.60 21.30 5.31
C ARG A 184 -5.65 22.38 5.04
N LEU A 185 -6.92 22.01 5.16
CA LEU A 185 -8.00 22.95 5.44
C LEU A 185 -8.02 23.22 6.94
#